data_AF-A0A935FBV0-F1
#
_entry.id   AF-A0A935FBV0-F1
#
_cell.length_a   1.000
_cell.length_b   1.000
_cell.length_c   1.000
_cell.angle_alpha   90.00
_cell.angle_beta   90.00
_cell.angle_gamma   90.00
#
_symmetry.space_group_name_H-M   'P 1'
#
loop_
_entity.id
_entity.type
_entity.pdbx_description
1 polymer ?
#
loop_
_entity_poly.entity_id
_entity_poly.type
_entity_poly.pdbx_seq_one_letter_code
_entity_poly.pdbx_strand_id
1 'polypeptide(L)'
;MSKYFLTGLLVLCFAVSGKSQLLSWTADFPKDIDNIEITMDASKGNQGLLNYTPVSDVYVHVGVITNLSTGAADWKYVKFTWATTPTTAQAVSLGGNKWKYTITNIRTFFGVPGGEVIQKIAILFRSGSGTVVQRNTDGSDMYIPVYDNTLATRFSTPFFQPMYTRIPEPISKNQGDNISLTAIANQSADMKLFLNGNQIQSATGVTTISANPVLTTSGNQTIRVDATVGATTKSESFQFYVAPAVTIAALPAGVRDGINYETGNTSAVLVLYAPGKNRVSVIGEFPGSNWSEQTAYQMNKTPDGNYWWLRITGLTAGQEYAFQYLVDGTLKVGDPYAEKILDPNNDSFITPATYPGLKAYPAGQSGIVSVLQTNPPGYTWNVNNFQRPDKRNLVIYELLLRDFIAAHDWQTLKDTINHFKNMGVNAIQLMPLNEFDGNESWGYNPSYFPGTG
;
A
#
# COMPACT_ATOMS: atom_id res chain seq x y z
N MET A 1 -21.87 60.76 -25.50
CA MET A 1 -21.80 59.42 -24.87
C MET A 1 -20.79 58.58 -25.64
N SER A 2 -19.53 58.57 -25.21
CA SER A 2 -18.48 57.72 -25.78
C SER A 2 -18.20 56.61 -24.76
N LYS A 3 -18.40 55.34 -25.14
CA LYS A 3 -18.12 54.16 -24.31
C LYS A 3 -16.77 53.61 -24.71
N TYR A 4 -15.79 53.70 -23.82
CA TYR A 4 -14.50 53.03 -23.93
C TYR A 4 -14.66 51.54 -23.62
N PHE A 5 -14.25 50.68 -24.55
CA PHE A 5 -14.10 49.24 -24.31
C PHE A 5 -12.74 49.00 -23.65
N LEU A 6 -12.77 48.49 -22.41
CA LEU A 6 -11.58 48.06 -21.68
C LEU A 6 -11.35 46.56 -21.97
N THR A 7 -10.38 46.23 -22.82
CA THR A 7 -9.91 44.86 -23.03
C THR A 7 -9.07 44.42 -21.84
N GLY A 8 -9.63 43.55 -20.99
CA GLY A 8 -8.91 42.88 -19.90
C GLY A 8 -8.06 41.72 -20.43
N LEU A 9 -6.75 41.82 -20.23
CA LEU A 9 -5.77 40.76 -20.50
C LEU A 9 -5.90 39.69 -19.41
N LEU A 10 -6.50 38.55 -19.75
CA LEU A 10 -6.60 37.39 -18.87
C LEU A 10 -5.24 36.66 -18.85
N VAL A 11 -4.42 36.90 -17.82
CA VAL A 11 -3.20 36.12 -17.59
C VAL A 11 -3.61 34.75 -17.04
N LEU A 12 -3.57 33.73 -17.89
CA LEU A 12 -3.64 32.33 -17.47
C LEU A 12 -2.38 32.02 -16.63
N CYS A 13 -2.51 32.03 -15.30
CA CYS A 13 -1.53 31.41 -14.43
C CYS A 13 -1.58 29.89 -14.65
N PHE A 14 -0.72 29.38 -15.53
CA PHE A 14 -0.38 27.97 -15.52
C PHE A 14 0.31 27.67 -14.19
N ALA A 15 -0.41 27.03 -13.27
CA ALA A 15 0.21 26.36 -12.14
C ALA A 15 1.08 25.23 -12.71
N VAL A 16 2.37 25.48 -12.84
CA VAL A 16 3.36 24.42 -13.07
C VAL A 16 3.36 23.59 -11.79
N SER A 17 2.58 22.51 -11.76
CA SER A 17 2.68 21.51 -10.71
C SER A 17 4.09 20.95 -10.76
N GLY A 18 4.95 21.40 -9.84
CA GLY A 18 6.30 20.89 -9.70
C GLY A 18 6.23 19.39 -9.49
N LYS A 19 6.82 18.62 -10.41
CA LYS A 19 6.91 17.17 -10.26
C LYS A 19 7.77 16.88 -9.02
N SER A 20 7.18 16.31 -7.97
CA SER A 20 7.86 16.07 -6.69
C SER A 20 7.91 14.58 -6.36
N GLN A 21 9.07 14.11 -5.91
CA GLN A 21 9.35 12.74 -5.46
C GLN A 21 9.69 12.75 -3.97
N LEU A 22 9.60 11.59 -3.29
CA LEU A 22 10.03 11.47 -1.90
C LEU A 22 11.51 11.87 -1.71
N LEU A 23 12.38 11.40 -2.60
CA LEU A 23 13.76 11.85 -2.71
C LEU A 23 14.04 12.30 -4.14
N SER A 24 14.69 13.44 -4.27
CA SER A 24 15.31 13.89 -5.52
C SER A 24 16.77 14.25 -5.26
N TRP A 25 17.62 14.12 -6.27
CA TRP A 25 19.04 14.39 -6.12
C TRP A 25 19.68 14.87 -7.43
N THR A 26 20.85 15.49 -7.31
CA THR A 26 21.71 15.89 -8.44
C THR A 26 23.16 15.54 -8.09
N ALA A 27 23.97 14.99 -9.01
CA ALA A 27 23.68 14.65 -10.42
C ALA A 27 22.80 13.39 -10.60
N ASP A 28 22.24 13.17 -11.80
CA ASP A 28 21.32 12.06 -12.08
C ASP A 28 21.96 10.67 -11.90
N PHE A 29 23.28 10.56 -12.10
CA PHE A 29 24.08 9.34 -11.94
C PHE A 29 25.28 9.66 -11.03
N PRO A 30 25.05 9.83 -9.71
CA PRO A 30 26.12 10.22 -8.80
C PRO A 30 27.15 9.09 -8.70
N LYS A 31 28.42 9.43 -8.85
CA LYS A 31 29.55 8.52 -8.61
C LYS A 31 30.06 8.65 -7.18
N ASP A 32 30.81 7.67 -6.73
CA ASP A 32 31.37 7.67 -5.37
C ASP A 32 32.34 8.83 -5.08
N ILE A 33 32.90 9.47 -6.10
CA ILE A 33 33.74 10.67 -5.96
C ILE A 33 32.98 12.00 -6.08
N ASP A 34 31.70 11.94 -6.46
CA ASP A 34 30.92 13.14 -6.74
C ASP A 34 30.39 13.79 -5.47
N ASN A 35 30.06 15.07 -5.59
CA ASN A 35 29.18 15.75 -4.66
C ASN A 35 27.73 15.41 -5.01
N ILE A 36 26.90 15.25 -3.99
CA ILE A 36 25.46 15.01 -4.18
C ILE A 36 24.65 15.96 -3.31
N GLU A 37 23.66 16.59 -3.93
CA GLU A 37 22.62 17.34 -3.24
C GLU A 37 21.35 16.49 -3.23
N ILE A 38 20.80 16.23 -2.04
CA ILE A 38 19.64 15.38 -1.80
C ILE A 38 18.53 16.24 -1.21
N THR A 39 17.35 16.23 -1.83
CA THR A 39 16.15 16.87 -1.31
C THR A 39 15.12 15.80 -0.97
N MET A 40 14.55 15.91 0.22
CA MET A 40 13.42 15.10 0.69
C MET A 40 12.14 15.95 0.72
N ASP A 41 11.03 15.39 0.24
CA ASP A 41 9.69 15.97 0.34
C ASP A 41 8.80 15.16 1.28
N ALA A 42 8.49 15.72 2.46
CA ALA A 42 7.74 15.05 3.51
C ALA A 42 6.24 14.95 3.20
N SER A 43 5.75 15.53 2.10
CA SER A 43 4.39 15.27 1.60
C SER A 43 4.26 13.87 0.95
N LYS A 44 5.39 13.20 0.70
CA LYS A 44 5.47 11.84 0.14
C LYS A 44 5.86 10.82 1.23
N GLY A 45 6.02 9.56 0.84
CA GLY A 45 6.46 8.49 1.74
C GLY A 45 5.47 8.19 2.86
N ASN A 46 5.97 7.92 4.07
CA ASN A 46 5.14 7.73 5.28
C ASN A 46 4.63 9.03 5.90
N GLN A 47 4.96 10.19 5.31
CA GLN A 47 4.60 11.51 5.82
C GLN A 47 5.04 11.79 7.27
N GLY A 48 6.08 11.10 7.75
CA GLY A 48 6.54 11.23 9.14
C GLY A 48 6.91 12.67 9.52
N LEU A 49 7.53 13.42 8.61
CA LEU A 49 7.91 14.83 8.83
C LEU A 49 6.92 15.83 8.22
N LEU A 50 5.72 15.40 7.83
CA LEU A 50 4.72 16.30 7.26
C LEU A 50 4.31 17.38 8.26
N ASN A 51 4.45 18.64 7.87
CA ASN A 51 4.20 19.83 8.69
C ASN A 51 5.03 19.87 9.99
N TYR A 52 6.19 19.20 10.03
CA TYR A 52 7.01 19.13 11.22
C TYR A 52 7.61 20.48 11.63
N THR A 53 7.54 20.78 12.92
CA THR A 53 8.11 21.99 13.54
C THR A 53 8.84 21.63 14.84
N PRO A 54 9.98 22.28 15.16
CA PRO A 54 10.60 23.37 14.39
C PRO A 54 11.37 22.84 13.17
N VAL A 55 11.32 23.58 12.05
CA VAL A 55 11.96 23.15 10.79
C VAL A 55 13.49 23.04 10.86
N SER A 56 14.10 23.64 11.89
CA SER A 56 15.52 23.55 12.21
C SER A 56 15.90 22.26 12.96
N ASP A 57 14.94 21.51 13.48
CA ASP A 57 15.17 20.24 14.19
C ASP A 57 15.05 19.03 13.26
N VAL A 58 15.61 19.11 12.05
CA VAL A 58 15.63 17.99 11.10
C VAL A 58 17.08 17.63 10.78
N TYR A 59 17.41 16.36 10.99
CA TYR A 59 18.75 15.82 10.80
C TYR A 59 18.68 14.56 9.93
N VAL A 60 19.79 14.25 9.27
CA VAL A 60 19.93 13.00 8.54
C VAL A 60 20.53 11.90 9.42
N HIS A 61 20.06 10.67 9.21
CA HIS A 61 20.81 9.46 9.53
C HIS A 61 21.22 8.84 8.19
N VAL A 62 22.52 8.69 7.96
CA VAL A 62 23.05 8.37 6.64
C VAL A 62 24.20 7.38 6.73
N GLY A 63 24.18 6.40 5.83
CA GLY A 63 25.23 5.41 5.62
C GLY A 63 25.25 4.97 4.16
N VAL A 64 25.94 3.86 3.87
CA VAL A 64 26.02 3.30 2.52
C VAL A 64 25.70 1.81 2.50
N ILE A 65 25.15 1.35 1.39
CA ILE A 65 25.14 -0.06 1.00
C ILE A 65 26.33 -0.28 0.09
N THR A 66 27.11 -1.31 0.37
CA THR A 66 28.31 -1.66 -0.40
C THR A 66 28.23 -3.09 -0.91
N ASN A 67 29.22 -3.51 -1.68
CA ASN A 67 29.37 -4.92 -2.07
C ASN A 67 29.63 -5.87 -0.88
N LEU A 68 29.84 -5.36 0.34
CA LEU A 68 29.99 -6.14 1.57
C LEU A 68 28.71 -6.16 2.43
N SER A 69 27.66 -5.44 2.02
CA SER A 69 26.35 -5.50 2.67
C SER A 69 25.63 -6.81 2.34
N THR A 70 24.98 -7.40 3.33
CA THR A 70 24.19 -8.64 3.20
C THR A 70 22.72 -8.40 2.82
N GLY A 71 22.24 -7.15 2.89
CA GLY A 71 20.87 -6.81 2.53
C GLY A 71 20.54 -5.34 2.80
N ALA A 72 19.26 -4.99 2.69
CA ALA A 72 18.77 -3.62 2.81
C ALA A 72 19.05 -2.98 4.18
N ALA A 73 18.97 -3.74 5.26
CA ALA A 73 19.20 -3.25 6.62
C ALA A 73 20.69 -3.21 7.01
N ASP A 74 21.59 -3.80 6.21
CA ASP A 74 23.03 -3.89 6.52
C ASP A 74 23.79 -2.66 6.01
N TRP A 75 23.46 -1.51 6.60
CA TRP A 75 24.11 -0.23 6.32
C TRP A 75 25.54 -0.26 6.84
N LYS A 76 26.51 0.08 5.98
CA LYS A 76 27.91 0.28 6.33
C LYS A 76 28.21 1.77 6.50
N TYR A 77 29.29 2.07 7.23
CA TYR A 77 29.81 3.44 7.40
C TYR A 77 28.75 4.46 7.81
N VAL A 78 27.85 4.08 8.72
CA VAL A 78 26.83 4.99 9.26
C VAL A 78 27.53 6.18 9.92
N LYS A 79 27.28 7.38 9.40
CA LYS A 79 28.09 8.57 9.70
C LYS A 79 27.78 9.19 11.05
N PHE A 80 26.53 9.09 11.49
CA PHE A 80 26.02 9.78 12.68
C PHE A 80 25.30 8.80 13.59
N THR A 81 25.57 8.90 14.89
CA THR A 81 24.84 8.16 15.93
C THR A 81 23.36 8.54 15.91
N TRP A 82 22.48 7.54 15.99
CA TRP A 82 21.03 7.76 16.02
C TRP A 82 20.61 8.68 17.18
N ALA A 83 19.55 9.48 16.97
CA ALA A 83 19.00 10.39 17.98
C ALA A 83 20.03 11.39 18.57
N THR A 84 21.04 11.78 17.79
CA THR A 84 21.97 12.88 18.13
C THR A 84 21.78 14.07 17.19
N THR A 85 22.25 15.26 17.57
CA THR A 85 22.04 16.52 16.83
C THR A 85 23.34 17.22 16.42
N PRO A 86 24.34 16.51 15.85
CA PRO A 86 25.54 17.21 15.37
C PRO A 86 25.17 18.16 14.23
N THR A 87 25.77 19.35 14.23
CA THR A 87 25.50 20.39 13.22
C THR A 87 25.77 19.92 11.79
N THR A 88 26.72 18.98 11.61
CA THR A 88 27.05 18.36 10.32
C THR A 88 26.00 17.37 9.80
N ALA A 89 25.06 16.93 10.63
CA ALA A 89 23.91 16.11 10.22
C ALA A 89 22.65 16.95 9.97
N GLN A 90 22.65 18.23 10.30
CA GLN A 90 21.46 19.07 10.19
C GLN A 90 21.09 19.28 8.72
N ALA A 91 19.82 19.01 8.40
CA ALA A 91 19.26 19.26 7.08
C ALA A 91 18.76 20.71 6.98
N VAL A 92 18.91 21.30 5.81
CA VAL A 92 18.49 22.68 5.53
C VAL A 92 17.04 22.67 5.06
N SER A 93 16.14 23.35 5.79
CA SER A 93 14.77 23.52 5.34
C SER A 93 14.71 24.38 4.07
N LEU A 94 13.94 23.93 3.08
CA LEU A 94 13.63 24.66 1.86
C LEU A 94 12.21 25.28 1.89
N GLY A 95 11.50 25.14 3.01
CA GLY A 95 10.07 25.43 3.10
C GLY A 95 9.20 24.38 2.40
N GLY A 96 7.88 24.48 2.55
CA GLY A 96 6.92 23.60 1.87
C GLY A 96 7.13 22.11 2.15
N ASN A 97 7.47 21.74 3.40
CA ASN A 97 7.74 20.36 3.82
C ASN A 97 8.96 19.70 3.14
N LYS A 98 9.93 20.50 2.69
CA LYS A 98 11.14 20.02 2.04
C LYS A 98 12.40 20.33 2.84
N TRP A 99 13.30 19.36 2.88
CA TRP A 99 14.62 19.51 3.50
C TRP A 99 15.71 18.99 2.58
N LYS A 100 16.87 19.63 2.67
CA LYS A 100 18.02 19.39 1.82
C LYS A 100 19.22 18.94 2.64
N TYR A 101 19.96 17.97 2.12
CA TYR A 101 21.25 17.56 2.66
C TYR A 101 22.26 17.40 1.54
N THR A 102 23.48 17.91 1.76
CA THR A 102 24.55 17.88 0.76
C THR A 102 25.70 17.03 1.29
N ILE A 103 26.15 16.09 0.48
CA ILE A 103 27.35 15.30 0.75
C ILE A 103 28.42 15.76 -0.25
N THR A 104 29.53 16.28 0.27
CA THR A 104 30.70 16.63 -0.52
C THR A 104 31.62 15.42 -0.61
N ASN A 105 31.82 14.90 -1.82
CA ASN A 105 32.54 13.66 -2.13
C ASN A 105 32.05 12.46 -1.30
N ILE A 106 31.17 11.65 -1.90
CA ILE A 106 30.52 10.51 -1.24
C ILE A 106 31.52 9.59 -0.53
N ARG A 107 32.59 9.16 -1.21
CA ARG A 107 33.57 8.21 -0.68
C ARG A 107 34.34 8.76 0.49
N THR A 108 34.88 9.98 0.40
CA THR A 108 35.65 10.57 1.50
C THR A 108 34.75 10.97 2.67
N PHE A 109 33.51 11.38 2.41
CA PHE A 109 32.52 11.64 3.45
C PHE A 109 32.27 10.41 4.33
N PHE A 110 32.07 9.23 3.72
CA PHE A 110 31.87 7.99 4.47
C PHE A 110 33.17 7.30 4.92
N GLY A 111 34.32 7.68 4.34
CA GLY A 111 35.61 7.06 4.63
C GLY A 111 35.74 5.64 4.07
N VAL A 112 35.06 5.33 2.96
CA VAL A 112 35.02 3.97 2.40
C VAL A 112 36.36 3.65 1.70
N PRO A 113 37.05 2.56 2.08
CA PRO A 113 38.31 2.15 1.45
C PRO A 113 38.17 1.90 -0.05
N GLY A 114 39.21 2.19 -0.84
CA GLY A 114 39.16 2.12 -2.31
C GLY A 114 38.82 0.76 -2.90
N GLY A 115 39.02 -0.34 -2.16
CA GLY A 115 38.65 -1.70 -2.58
C GLY A 115 37.18 -2.06 -2.38
N GLU A 116 36.41 -1.21 -1.69
CA GLU A 116 34.98 -1.42 -1.44
C GLU A 116 34.14 -0.51 -2.34
N VAL A 117 33.15 -1.11 -3.00
CA VAL A 117 32.27 -0.49 -3.99
C VAL A 117 31.01 -0.01 -3.29
N ILE A 118 30.78 1.30 -3.32
CA ILE A 118 29.53 1.90 -2.83
C ILE A 118 28.46 1.67 -3.89
N GLN A 119 27.40 0.95 -3.52
CA GLN A 119 26.28 0.65 -4.42
C GLN A 119 25.13 1.64 -4.23
N LYS A 120 24.85 2.05 -3.00
CA LYS A 120 23.77 2.99 -2.67
C LYS A 120 24.14 3.85 -1.47
N ILE A 121 23.63 5.07 -1.43
CA ILE A 121 23.53 5.86 -0.19
C ILE A 121 22.21 5.47 0.47
N ALA A 122 22.25 5.13 1.75
CA ALA A 122 21.06 4.90 2.55
C ALA A 122 20.85 6.11 3.46
N ILE A 123 19.65 6.70 3.45
CA ILE A 123 19.39 7.98 4.11
C ILE A 123 17.98 8.04 4.70
N LEU A 124 17.88 8.59 5.91
CA LEU A 124 16.64 8.94 6.57
C LEU A 124 16.72 10.39 7.05
N PHE A 125 15.58 11.09 7.02
CA PHE A 125 15.42 12.39 7.66
C PHE A 125 14.60 12.18 8.93
N ARG A 126 15.03 12.78 10.04
CA ARG A 126 14.41 12.57 11.35
C ARG A 126 14.44 13.82 12.23
N SER A 127 13.60 13.85 13.25
CA SER A 127 13.71 14.80 14.36
C SER A 127 15.03 14.65 15.11
N GLY A 128 15.41 15.66 15.90
CA GLY A 128 16.58 15.60 16.77
C GLY A 128 16.53 14.41 17.74
N SER A 129 15.36 14.15 18.32
CA SER A 129 15.07 13.00 19.19
C SER A 129 15.09 11.64 18.48
N GLY A 130 14.97 11.61 17.15
CA GLY A 130 14.82 10.38 16.37
C GLY A 130 13.48 9.64 16.52
N THR A 131 12.49 10.24 17.19
CA THR A 131 11.16 9.65 17.35
C THR A 131 10.25 9.87 16.14
N VAL A 132 10.52 10.91 15.34
CA VAL A 132 9.81 11.20 14.10
C VAL A 132 10.76 10.98 12.94
N VAL A 133 10.39 10.10 12.01
CA VAL A 133 11.27 9.66 10.92
C VAL A 133 10.50 9.60 9.60
N GLN A 134 11.05 10.26 8.58
CA GLN A 134 10.56 10.15 7.21
C GLN A 134 11.12 8.90 6.54
N ARG A 135 10.24 8.09 5.95
CA ARG A 135 10.51 6.78 5.34
C ARG A 135 9.71 6.62 4.04
N ASN A 136 9.92 5.52 3.32
CA ASN A 136 8.97 5.07 2.30
C ASN A 136 7.60 4.80 2.92
N THR A 137 6.55 4.74 2.09
CA THR A 137 5.16 4.53 2.56
C THR A 137 4.98 3.20 3.32
N ASP A 138 5.77 2.18 2.99
CA ASP A 138 5.78 0.89 3.68
C ASP A 138 6.65 0.87 4.96
N GLY A 139 7.22 2.01 5.36
CA GLY A 139 8.13 2.13 6.48
C GLY A 139 9.58 1.71 6.20
N SER A 140 9.88 1.24 4.99
CA SER A 140 11.25 0.91 4.61
C SER A 140 12.15 2.15 4.51
N ASP A 141 13.45 1.90 4.64
CA ASP A 141 14.50 2.91 4.49
C ASP A 141 14.61 3.43 3.04
N MET A 142 15.17 4.64 2.87
CA MET A 142 15.29 5.28 1.56
C MET A 142 16.72 5.18 1.00
N TYR A 143 16.84 4.93 -0.30
CA TYR A 143 18.12 4.66 -0.97
C TYR A 143 18.30 5.47 -2.25
N ILE A 144 19.53 5.90 -2.50
CA ILE A 144 19.96 6.56 -3.74
C ILE A 144 21.04 5.72 -4.39
N PRO A 145 20.88 5.30 -5.66
CA PRO A 145 21.90 4.51 -6.35
C PRO A 145 23.17 5.33 -6.58
N VAL A 146 24.33 4.70 -6.37
CA VAL A 146 25.65 5.23 -6.70
C VAL A 146 26.19 4.42 -7.88
N TYR A 147 26.73 5.12 -8.87
CA TYR A 147 27.18 4.54 -10.13
C TYR A 147 28.69 4.57 -10.25
N ASP A 148 29.23 3.72 -11.11
CA ASP A 148 30.62 3.78 -11.57
C ASP A 148 30.70 4.45 -12.95
N ASN A 149 31.83 4.27 -13.64
CA ASN A 149 32.02 4.77 -15.01
C ASN A 149 31.45 3.85 -16.09
N THR A 150 30.82 2.73 -15.73
CA THR A 150 30.20 1.83 -16.70
C THR A 150 28.87 2.40 -17.17
N LEU A 151 28.41 1.96 -18.35
CA LEU A 151 27.12 2.38 -18.89
C LEU A 151 26.01 2.13 -17.87
N ALA A 152 25.11 3.10 -17.71
CA ALA A 152 23.93 3.02 -16.88
C ALA A 152 22.76 3.74 -17.56
N THR A 153 21.55 3.22 -17.36
CA THR A 153 20.31 3.88 -17.80
C THR A 153 19.25 3.75 -16.73
N ARG A 154 18.36 4.74 -16.65
CA ARG A 154 17.18 4.70 -15.79
C ARG A 154 16.04 5.57 -16.31
N PHE A 155 14.82 5.30 -15.87
CA PHE A 155 13.67 6.16 -16.01
C PHE A 155 13.79 7.37 -15.08
N SER A 156 13.55 8.54 -15.65
CA SER A 156 13.29 9.80 -14.95
C SER A 156 11.80 10.18 -15.01
N THR A 157 11.01 9.56 -15.90
CA THR A 157 9.55 9.59 -15.89
C THR A 157 9.02 8.23 -16.41
N PRO A 158 8.10 7.54 -15.69
CA PRO A 158 7.50 7.92 -14.41
C PRO A 158 8.53 7.96 -13.29
N PHE A 159 8.11 8.51 -12.16
CA PHE A 159 8.92 8.58 -10.96
C PHE A 159 9.00 7.24 -10.27
N PHE A 160 10.06 7.04 -9.48
CA PHE A 160 10.30 5.80 -8.75
C PHE A 160 10.48 6.12 -7.28
N GLN A 161 9.94 5.26 -6.43
CA GLN A 161 10.15 5.29 -5.00
C GLN A 161 11.61 4.89 -4.68
N PRO A 162 12.26 5.56 -3.71
CA PRO A 162 13.65 5.30 -3.34
C PRO A 162 13.78 4.06 -2.45
N MET A 163 13.17 2.94 -2.84
CA MET A 163 13.30 1.65 -2.17
C MET A 163 14.64 0.98 -2.49
N TYR A 164 15.03 -0.03 -1.70
CA TYR A 164 16.27 -0.78 -1.92
C TYR A 164 16.36 -1.34 -3.34
N THR A 165 15.25 -1.88 -3.83
CA THR A 165 14.99 -2.11 -5.25
C THR A 165 13.95 -1.08 -5.67
N ARG A 166 14.31 -0.20 -6.60
CA ARG A 166 13.45 0.90 -7.02
C ARG A 166 12.17 0.34 -7.65
N ILE A 167 11.02 0.86 -7.23
CA ILE A 167 9.71 0.58 -7.83
C ILE A 167 9.12 1.87 -8.38
N PRO A 168 8.34 1.85 -9.47
CA PRO A 168 7.65 3.05 -9.92
C PRO A 168 6.71 3.58 -8.82
N GLU A 169 6.56 4.90 -8.72
CA GLU A 169 5.44 5.49 -8.00
C GLU A 169 4.12 4.97 -8.59
N PRO A 170 3.02 4.90 -7.82
CA PRO A 170 1.77 4.31 -8.28
C PRO A 170 1.30 4.91 -9.62
N ILE A 171 1.11 4.05 -10.62
CA ILE A 171 0.65 4.43 -11.96
C ILE A 171 -0.79 3.97 -12.11
N SER A 172 -1.73 4.92 -12.17
CA SER A 172 -3.13 4.64 -12.48
C SER A 172 -3.41 5.04 -13.93
N LYS A 173 -3.76 4.05 -14.76
CA LYS A 173 -4.06 4.23 -16.19
C LYS A 173 -5.25 3.37 -16.58
N ASN A 174 -6.04 3.88 -17.50
CA ASN A 174 -7.09 3.15 -18.19
C ASN A 174 -6.67 2.90 -19.64
N GLN A 175 -7.29 1.90 -20.26
CA GLN A 175 -7.14 1.67 -21.69
C GLN A 175 -7.54 2.94 -22.46
N GLY A 176 -6.71 3.35 -23.41
CA GLY A 176 -6.85 4.60 -24.16
C GLY A 176 -6.09 5.79 -23.57
N ASP A 177 -5.60 5.71 -22.33
CA ASP A 177 -4.77 6.76 -21.75
C ASP A 177 -3.38 6.79 -22.40
N ASN A 178 -2.73 7.95 -22.39
CA ASN A 178 -1.30 8.05 -22.68
C ASN A 178 -0.45 7.82 -21.42
N ILE A 179 0.76 7.25 -21.60
CA ILE A 179 1.79 7.22 -20.56
C ILE A 179 3.02 8.01 -20.99
N SER A 180 3.39 9.05 -20.22
CA SER A 180 4.62 9.79 -20.48
C SER A 180 5.81 9.01 -19.95
N LEU A 181 6.81 8.82 -20.81
CA LEU A 181 8.02 8.07 -20.54
C LEU A 181 9.23 8.94 -20.88
N THR A 182 10.18 9.04 -19.94
CA THR A 182 11.50 9.60 -20.18
C THR A 182 12.52 8.72 -19.49
N ALA A 183 13.50 8.26 -20.24
CA ALA A 183 14.66 7.56 -19.73
C ALA A 183 15.93 8.34 -20.08
N ILE A 184 16.92 8.21 -19.21
CA ILE A 184 18.22 8.88 -19.30
C ILE A 184 19.34 7.84 -19.25
N ALA A 185 20.50 8.18 -19.81
CA ALA A 185 21.72 7.40 -19.76
C ALA A 185 22.88 8.28 -19.24
N ASN A 186 23.85 7.67 -18.56
CA ASN A 186 24.99 8.39 -17.98
C ASN A 186 26.03 8.84 -19.02
N GLN A 187 25.89 8.41 -20.26
CA GLN A 187 26.72 8.79 -21.41
C GLN A 187 25.90 8.66 -22.71
N SER A 188 26.40 9.25 -23.79
CA SER A 188 25.79 9.13 -25.12
C SER A 188 25.71 7.66 -25.54
N ALA A 189 24.51 7.20 -25.90
CA ALA A 189 24.19 5.81 -26.21
C ALA A 189 23.08 5.71 -27.26
N ASP A 190 22.99 4.54 -27.89
CA ASP A 190 21.83 4.17 -28.70
C ASP A 190 20.73 3.68 -27.79
N MET A 191 19.67 4.49 -27.65
CA MET A 191 18.57 4.23 -26.74
C MET A 191 17.33 3.73 -27.47
N LYS A 192 16.61 2.77 -26.88
CA LYS A 192 15.34 2.24 -27.37
C LYS A 192 14.35 2.11 -26.23
N LEU A 193 13.10 2.52 -26.45
CA LEU A 193 11.98 2.29 -25.54
C LEU A 193 11.06 1.22 -26.09
N PHE A 194 10.57 0.35 -25.21
CA PHE A 194 9.65 -0.73 -25.53
C PHE A 194 8.42 -0.69 -24.63
N LEU A 195 7.26 -1.01 -25.22
CA LEU A 195 6.01 -1.32 -24.52
C LEU A 195 5.60 -2.75 -24.91
N ASN A 196 5.53 -3.63 -23.91
CA ASN A 196 5.22 -5.06 -24.08
C ASN A 196 6.10 -5.76 -25.13
N GLY A 197 7.40 -5.42 -25.14
CA GLY A 197 8.37 -5.97 -26.10
C GLY A 197 8.36 -5.31 -27.49
N ASN A 198 7.35 -4.50 -27.81
CA ASN A 198 7.31 -3.74 -29.06
C ASN A 198 8.08 -2.43 -28.91
N GLN A 199 8.99 -2.14 -29.85
CA GLN A 199 9.73 -0.87 -29.84
C GLN A 199 8.77 0.29 -30.13
N ILE A 200 8.73 1.28 -29.23
CA ILE A 200 7.89 2.48 -29.34
C ILE A 200 8.68 3.74 -29.68
N GLN A 201 10.00 3.74 -29.42
CA GLN A 201 10.89 4.85 -29.76
C GLN A 201 12.34 4.35 -29.88
N SER A 202 13.14 5.01 -30.71
CA SER A 202 14.59 4.81 -30.79
C SER A 202 15.33 6.11 -31.10
N ALA A 203 16.52 6.28 -30.54
CA ALA A 203 17.40 7.41 -30.83
C ALA A 203 18.87 6.98 -30.70
N THR A 204 19.75 7.50 -31.54
CA THR A 204 21.17 7.12 -31.63
C THR A 204 22.04 8.23 -31.04
N GLY A 205 23.06 7.86 -30.26
CA GLY A 205 24.01 8.80 -29.68
C GLY A 205 23.41 9.85 -28.73
N VAL A 206 22.34 9.51 -28.00
CA VAL A 206 21.66 10.43 -27.07
C VAL A 206 21.90 10.06 -25.61
N THR A 207 21.68 11.01 -24.70
CA THR A 207 21.65 10.76 -23.24
C THR A 207 20.22 10.70 -22.68
N THR A 208 19.21 11.01 -23.50
CA THR A 208 17.79 11.05 -23.11
C THR A 208 16.92 10.55 -24.25
N ILE A 209 15.89 9.78 -23.90
CA ILE A 209 14.84 9.32 -24.82
C ILE A 209 13.47 9.49 -24.16
N SER A 210 12.48 9.93 -24.94
CA SER A 210 11.11 10.12 -24.46
C SER A 210 10.08 9.57 -25.44
N ALA A 211 8.96 9.11 -24.89
CA ALA A 211 7.78 8.67 -25.64
C ALA A 211 6.51 8.99 -24.85
N ASN A 212 5.37 9.07 -25.53
CA ASN A 212 4.06 9.23 -24.91
C ASN A 212 3.00 8.31 -25.56
N PRO A 213 3.24 6.98 -25.63
CA PRO A 213 2.35 6.07 -26.33
C PRO A 213 0.95 6.05 -25.72
N VAL A 214 -0.05 5.80 -26.57
CA VAL A 214 -1.42 5.46 -26.14
C VAL A 214 -1.43 3.99 -25.71
N LEU A 215 -2.07 3.70 -24.58
CA LEU A 215 -2.19 2.37 -24.03
C LEU A 215 -3.39 1.65 -24.65
N THR A 216 -3.14 0.91 -25.74
CA THR A 216 -4.20 0.23 -26.49
C THR A 216 -4.63 -1.10 -25.88
N THR A 217 -3.81 -1.69 -25.00
CA THR A 217 -4.08 -2.96 -24.31
C THR A 217 -4.26 -2.73 -22.81
N SER A 218 -5.27 -3.37 -22.22
CA SER A 218 -5.48 -3.44 -20.77
C SER A 218 -4.68 -4.57 -20.12
N GLY A 219 -4.69 -4.63 -18.80
CA GLY A 219 -3.94 -5.59 -17.99
C GLY A 219 -2.53 -5.12 -17.66
N ASN A 220 -1.69 -6.06 -17.21
CA ASN A 220 -0.31 -5.78 -16.85
C ASN A 220 0.52 -5.42 -18.09
N GLN A 221 1.06 -4.21 -18.08
CA GLN A 221 1.95 -3.70 -19.12
C GLN A 221 3.39 -3.72 -18.63
N THR A 222 4.33 -3.93 -19.53
CA THR A 222 5.76 -3.85 -19.26
C THR A 222 6.39 -2.75 -20.10
N ILE A 223 7.11 -1.83 -19.46
CA ILE A 223 7.95 -0.83 -20.12
C ILE A 223 9.41 -1.23 -19.93
N ARG A 224 10.21 -1.11 -20.99
CA ARG A 224 11.67 -1.32 -20.95
C ARG A 224 12.38 -0.21 -21.70
N VAL A 225 13.50 0.26 -21.16
CA VAL A 225 14.50 1.05 -21.89
C VAL A 225 15.74 0.20 -22.06
N ASP A 226 16.35 0.26 -23.25
CA ASP A 226 17.69 -0.26 -23.52
C ASP A 226 18.59 0.94 -23.91
N ALA A 227 19.79 1.02 -23.35
CA ALA A 227 20.85 1.94 -23.76
C ALA A 227 22.07 1.12 -24.17
N THR A 228 22.62 1.37 -25.37
CA THR A 228 23.70 0.58 -25.96
C THR A 228 24.90 1.44 -26.37
N VAL A 229 26.11 1.00 -25.99
CA VAL A 229 27.39 1.60 -26.41
C VAL A 229 28.31 0.46 -26.86
N GLY A 230 28.62 0.43 -28.17
CA GLY A 230 29.38 -0.67 -28.76
C GLY A 230 28.65 -2.01 -28.57
N ALA A 231 29.30 -2.98 -27.91
CA ALA A 231 28.72 -4.28 -27.60
C ALA A 231 27.97 -4.34 -26.25
N THR A 232 27.98 -3.25 -25.47
CA THR A 232 27.40 -3.22 -24.12
C THR A 232 26.01 -2.63 -24.16
N THR A 233 25.01 -3.37 -23.68
CA THR A 233 23.64 -2.88 -23.46
C THR A 233 23.29 -2.93 -21.98
N LYS A 234 22.65 -1.88 -21.50
CA LYS A 234 22.04 -1.81 -20.16
C LYS A 234 20.57 -1.50 -20.29
N SER A 235 19.78 -2.11 -19.42
CA SER A 235 18.32 -1.98 -19.47
C SER A 235 17.73 -1.71 -18.10
N GLU A 236 16.65 -0.95 -18.06
CA GLU A 236 15.75 -0.87 -16.92
C GLU A 236 14.33 -1.17 -17.41
N SER A 237 13.54 -1.86 -16.58
CA SER A 237 12.15 -2.16 -16.88
C SER A 237 11.27 -2.03 -15.65
N PHE A 238 10.01 -1.68 -15.87
CA PHE A 238 8.98 -1.70 -14.82
C PHE A 238 7.65 -2.19 -15.39
N GLN A 239 6.77 -2.62 -14.49
CA GLN A 239 5.43 -3.07 -14.82
C GLN A 239 4.39 -2.20 -14.13
N PHE A 240 3.22 -2.07 -14.76
CA PHE A 240 2.07 -1.38 -14.19
C PHE A 240 0.78 -1.93 -14.80
N TYR A 241 -0.34 -1.73 -14.11
CA TYR A 241 -1.64 -2.19 -14.56
C TYR A 241 -2.38 -1.11 -15.34
N VAL A 242 -3.01 -1.51 -16.45
CA VAL A 242 -3.94 -0.67 -17.23
C VAL A 242 -5.34 -1.23 -17.09
N ALA A 243 -6.23 -0.47 -16.46
CA ALA A 243 -7.61 -0.88 -16.26
C ALA A 243 -8.37 -0.94 -17.61
N PRO A 244 -9.09 -2.04 -17.90
CA PRO A 244 -10.05 -2.03 -18.99
C PRO A 244 -11.23 -1.12 -18.67
N ALA A 245 -12.04 -0.84 -19.70
CA ALA A 245 -13.32 -0.17 -19.51
C ALA A 245 -14.21 -0.97 -18.54
N VAL A 246 -14.81 -0.27 -17.58
CA VAL A 246 -15.72 -0.90 -16.62
C VAL A 246 -16.93 -1.45 -17.36
N THR A 247 -17.22 -2.73 -17.12
CA THR A 247 -18.42 -3.37 -17.65
C THR A 247 -19.63 -2.93 -16.84
N ILE A 248 -20.65 -2.41 -17.52
CA ILE A 248 -21.93 -2.06 -16.90
C ILE A 248 -22.87 -3.26 -16.97
N ALA A 249 -23.26 -3.80 -15.83
CA ALA A 249 -24.15 -4.97 -15.74
C ALA A 249 -25.00 -4.93 -14.45
N ALA A 250 -26.28 -5.32 -14.57
CA ALA A 250 -27.18 -5.45 -13.42
C ALA A 250 -26.68 -6.52 -12.44
N LEU A 251 -27.07 -6.40 -11.17
CA LEU A 251 -26.79 -7.44 -10.18
C LEU A 251 -27.47 -8.75 -10.59
N PRO A 252 -26.82 -9.91 -10.36
CA PRO A 252 -27.49 -11.20 -10.45
C PRO A 252 -28.75 -11.24 -9.58
N ALA A 253 -29.79 -11.95 -10.02
CA ALA A 253 -31.01 -12.07 -9.23
C ALA A 253 -30.74 -12.81 -7.91
N GLY A 254 -31.27 -12.29 -6.81
CA GLY A 254 -31.19 -12.92 -5.49
C GLY A 254 -29.90 -12.69 -4.72
N VAL A 255 -28.94 -11.91 -5.23
CA VAL A 255 -27.77 -11.50 -4.44
C VAL A 255 -28.09 -10.27 -3.58
N ARG A 256 -27.40 -10.17 -2.44
CA ARG A 256 -27.44 -9.07 -1.48
C ARG A 256 -26.04 -8.46 -1.31
N ASP A 257 -25.94 -7.38 -0.54
CA ASP A 257 -24.66 -6.75 -0.20
C ASP A 257 -23.72 -7.75 0.51
N GLY A 258 -22.42 -7.65 0.23
CA GLY A 258 -21.40 -8.54 0.79
C GLY A 258 -21.18 -9.82 -0.02
N ILE A 259 -20.93 -10.92 0.70
CA ILE A 259 -20.53 -12.22 0.13
C ILE A 259 -21.75 -13.12 -0.05
N ASN A 260 -21.98 -13.59 -1.27
CA ASN A 260 -23.11 -14.45 -1.63
C ASN A 260 -22.59 -15.80 -2.12
N TYR A 261 -22.69 -16.85 -1.30
CA TYR A 261 -22.25 -18.19 -1.65
C TYR A 261 -23.24 -18.88 -2.60
N GLU A 262 -22.75 -19.42 -3.72
CA GLU A 262 -23.60 -20.09 -4.72
C GLU A 262 -23.70 -21.60 -4.46
N THR A 263 -24.79 -22.20 -4.96
CA THR A 263 -24.99 -23.65 -4.91
C THR A 263 -23.80 -24.39 -5.54
N GLY A 264 -23.37 -25.49 -4.92
CA GLY A 264 -22.20 -26.25 -5.34
C GLY A 264 -20.90 -25.87 -4.63
N ASN A 265 -20.89 -24.75 -3.87
CA ASN A 265 -19.77 -24.37 -3.00
C ASN A 265 -18.43 -24.10 -3.71
N THR A 266 -18.45 -23.85 -5.02
CA THR A 266 -17.25 -23.55 -5.83
C THR A 266 -17.22 -22.13 -6.39
N SER A 267 -18.19 -21.31 -6.02
CA SER A 267 -18.29 -19.91 -6.45
C SER A 267 -19.00 -19.04 -5.41
N ALA A 268 -18.73 -17.74 -5.48
CA ALA A 268 -19.39 -16.71 -4.68
C ALA A 268 -19.53 -15.43 -5.51
N VAL A 269 -20.60 -14.66 -5.25
CA VAL A 269 -20.77 -13.31 -5.79
C VAL A 269 -20.46 -12.30 -4.70
N LEU A 270 -19.49 -11.44 -4.97
CA LEU A 270 -19.11 -10.32 -4.12
C LEU A 270 -19.88 -9.08 -4.57
N VAL A 271 -20.49 -8.35 -3.63
CA VAL A 271 -21.27 -7.13 -3.90
C VAL A 271 -20.84 -6.03 -2.93
N LEU A 272 -20.33 -4.93 -3.49
CA LEU A 272 -19.87 -3.77 -2.74
C LEU A 272 -20.70 -2.53 -3.12
N TYR A 273 -21.33 -1.90 -2.12
CA TYR A 273 -21.89 -0.56 -2.29
C TYR A 273 -20.76 0.48 -2.26
N ALA A 274 -20.46 1.09 -3.41
CA ALA A 274 -19.42 2.11 -3.53
C ALA A 274 -19.77 3.12 -4.64
N PRO A 275 -20.78 3.99 -4.42
CA PRO A 275 -21.19 5.00 -5.40
C PRO A 275 -20.06 5.99 -5.69
N GLY A 276 -20.06 6.54 -6.91
CA GLY A 276 -19.12 7.59 -7.33
C GLY A 276 -17.68 7.11 -7.58
N LYS A 277 -17.39 5.81 -7.44
CA LYS A 277 -16.08 5.24 -7.78
C LYS A 277 -15.91 5.06 -9.29
N ASN A 278 -14.67 5.04 -9.74
CA ASN A 278 -14.30 4.90 -11.15
C ASN A 278 -13.98 3.46 -11.51
N ARG A 279 -13.35 2.70 -10.60
CA ARG A 279 -13.18 1.25 -10.71
C ARG A 279 -13.05 0.58 -9.36
N VAL A 280 -13.48 -0.67 -9.29
CA VAL A 280 -13.19 -1.56 -8.16
C VAL A 280 -12.68 -2.89 -8.71
N SER A 281 -11.61 -3.40 -8.11
CA SER A 281 -11.05 -4.72 -8.42
C SER A 281 -10.96 -5.55 -7.13
N VAL A 282 -11.06 -6.87 -7.26
CA VAL A 282 -10.86 -7.79 -6.15
C VAL A 282 -9.42 -8.30 -6.18
N ILE A 283 -8.71 -8.17 -5.07
CA ILE A 283 -7.36 -8.72 -4.89
C ILE A 283 -7.37 -9.73 -3.75
N GLY A 284 -6.68 -10.85 -3.90
CA GLY A 284 -6.65 -11.85 -2.84
C GLY A 284 -5.98 -13.15 -3.25
N GLU A 285 -6.34 -14.21 -2.53
CA GLU A 285 -5.82 -15.57 -2.69
C GLU A 285 -6.52 -16.37 -3.80
N PHE A 286 -7.32 -15.71 -4.64
CA PHE A 286 -8.00 -16.35 -5.75
C PHE A 286 -7.00 -16.77 -6.86
N PRO A 287 -7.26 -17.87 -7.59
CA PRO A 287 -6.37 -18.37 -8.63
C PRO A 287 -5.98 -17.30 -9.68
N GLY A 288 -4.72 -16.85 -9.65
CA GLY A 288 -4.20 -15.85 -10.59
C GLY A 288 -4.33 -14.39 -10.15
N SER A 289 -5.03 -14.09 -9.05
CA SER A 289 -5.10 -12.73 -8.47
C SER A 289 -3.75 -12.32 -7.87
N ASN A 290 -3.16 -13.18 -7.03
CA ASN A 290 -1.85 -12.98 -6.39
C ASN A 290 -1.73 -11.61 -5.70
N TRP A 291 -2.79 -11.15 -5.02
CA TRP A 291 -2.84 -9.85 -4.35
C TRP A 291 -2.52 -8.63 -5.25
N SER A 292 -2.74 -8.78 -6.56
CA SER A 292 -2.45 -7.77 -7.57
C SER A 292 -3.70 -7.48 -8.42
N GLU A 293 -3.79 -6.28 -8.97
CA GLU A 293 -4.89 -5.93 -9.87
C GLU A 293 -4.77 -6.76 -11.16
N GLN A 294 -5.86 -7.43 -11.53
CA GLN A 294 -5.93 -8.34 -12.66
C GLN A 294 -7.27 -8.11 -13.37
N THR A 295 -7.27 -8.18 -14.69
CA THR A 295 -8.46 -7.89 -15.51
C THR A 295 -9.61 -8.83 -15.20
N ALA A 296 -9.32 -10.10 -14.91
CA ALA A 296 -10.30 -11.11 -14.51
C ALA A 296 -11.01 -10.79 -13.19
N TYR A 297 -10.46 -9.88 -12.38
CA TYR A 297 -10.99 -9.51 -11.08
C TYR A 297 -11.46 -8.05 -11.01
N GLN A 298 -11.56 -7.34 -12.13
CA GLN A 298 -12.25 -6.06 -12.15
C GLN A 298 -13.76 -6.29 -11.99
N MET A 299 -14.39 -5.58 -11.05
CA MET A 299 -15.81 -5.71 -10.77
C MET A 299 -16.66 -5.00 -11.84
N ASN A 300 -17.83 -5.56 -12.11
CA ASN A 300 -18.88 -4.91 -12.89
C ASN A 300 -19.50 -3.77 -12.09
N LYS A 301 -19.93 -2.71 -12.76
CA LYS A 301 -20.70 -1.62 -12.15
C LYS A 301 -22.17 -1.74 -12.54
N THR A 302 -23.05 -1.56 -11.58
CA THR A 302 -24.50 -1.53 -11.83
C THR A 302 -24.92 -0.32 -12.67
N PRO A 303 -26.02 -0.39 -13.44
CA PRO A 303 -26.48 0.71 -14.29
C PRO A 303 -26.80 2.01 -13.54
N ASP A 304 -27.25 1.92 -12.27
CA ASP A 304 -27.48 3.09 -11.41
C ASP A 304 -26.17 3.67 -10.83
N GLY A 305 -25.07 2.93 -10.95
CA GLY A 305 -23.73 3.34 -10.54
C GLY A 305 -23.43 3.19 -9.05
N ASN A 306 -24.31 2.53 -8.28
CA ASN A 306 -24.21 2.44 -6.83
C ASN A 306 -23.39 1.23 -6.36
N TYR A 307 -23.58 0.09 -7.02
CA TYR A 307 -22.99 -1.19 -6.63
C TYR A 307 -21.94 -1.67 -7.62
N TRP A 308 -20.93 -2.34 -7.06
CA TRP A 308 -19.91 -3.10 -7.78
C TRP A 308 -20.07 -4.57 -7.46
N TRP A 309 -19.99 -5.44 -8.47
CA TRP A 309 -20.14 -6.86 -8.23
C TRP A 309 -19.22 -7.72 -9.11
N LEU A 310 -18.81 -8.87 -8.57
CA LEU A 310 -18.02 -9.85 -9.30
C LEU A 310 -18.37 -11.26 -8.83
N ARG A 311 -18.55 -12.18 -9.77
CA ARG A 311 -18.63 -13.61 -9.49
C ARG A 311 -17.22 -14.21 -9.50
N ILE A 312 -16.79 -14.74 -8.36
CA ILE A 312 -15.58 -15.54 -8.23
C ILE A 312 -15.93 -17.01 -8.46
N THR A 313 -15.15 -17.70 -9.28
CA THR A 313 -15.33 -19.13 -9.59
C THR A 313 -14.03 -19.90 -9.33
N GLY A 314 -14.11 -21.22 -9.29
CA GLY A 314 -12.95 -22.09 -9.06
C GLY A 314 -12.51 -22.13 -7.59
N LEU A 315 -13.43 -21.85 -6.66
CA LEU A 315 -13.19 -21.97 -5.23
C LEU A 315 -13.23 -23.44 -4.80
N THR A 316 -12.38 -23.82 -3.85
CA THR A 316 -12.42 -25.12 -3.18
C THR A 316 -13.39 -25.05 -2.01
N ALA A 317 -14.38 -25.95 -1.97
CA ALA A 317 -15.33 -26.03 -0.86
C ALA A 317 -14.60 -26.25 0.49
N GLY A 318 -14.96 -25.45 1.50
CA GLY A 318 -14.39 -25.50 2.85
C GLY A 318 -13.07 -24.74 3.00
N GLN A 319 -12.49 -24.20 1.92
CA GLN A 319 -11.25 -23.44 1.99
C GLN A 319 -11.51 -21.96 2.27
N GLU A 320 -10.74 -21.39 3.20
CA GLU A 320 -10.74 -19.94 3.45
C GLU A 320 -9.88 -19.21 2.42
N TYR A 321 -10.47 -18.18 1.80
CA TYR A 321 -9.81 -17.26 0.90
C TYR A 321 -9.82 -15.86 1.50
N ALA A 322 -8.64 -15.28 1.67
CA ALA A 322 -8.46 -13.90 2.08
C ALA A 322 -8.49 -12.96 0.86
N PHE A 323 -9.16 -11.81 1.00
CA PHE A 323 -9.27 -10.81 -0.06
C PHE A 323 -9.51 -9.38 0.45
N GLN A 324 -9.31 -8.41 -0.43
CA GLN A 324 -9.66 -7.01 -0.27
C GLN A 324 -10.24 -6.46 -1.58
N TYR A 325 -11.03 -5.39 -1.49
CA TYR A 325 -11.35 -4.54 -2.63
C TYR A 325 -10.25 -3.50 -2.82
N LEU A 326 -9.75 -3.38 -4.06
CA LEU A 326 -8.89 -2.29 -4.50
C LEU A 326 -9.74 -1.25 -5.24
N VAL A 327 -10.07 -0.17 -4.56
CA VAL A 327 -10.91 0.92 -5.07
C VAL A 327 -10.04 2.00 -5.71
N ASP A 328 -10.38 2.37 -6.94
CA ASP A 328 -9.71 3.39 -7.76
C ASP A 328 -8.19 3.16 -7.92
N GLY A 329 -7.73 1.92 -7.72
CA GLY A 329 -6.34 1.50 -7.85
C GLY A 329 -5.42 1.86 -6.68
N THR A 330 -5.94 2.46 -5.61
CA THR A 330 -5.11 2.97 -4.50
C THR A 330 -5.60 2.57 -3.13
N LEU A 331 -6.91 2.52 -2.92
CA LEU A 331 -7.50 2.25 -1.61
C LEU A 331 -7.81 0.76 -1.48
N LYS A 332 -7.16 0.08 -0.52
CA LYS A 332 -7.50 -1.28 -0.12
C LYS A 332 -8.49 -1.26 1.03
N VAL A 333 -9.59 -2.00 0.93
CA VAL A 333 -10.59 -2.14 2.00
C VAL A 333 -11.07 -3.58 2.10
N GLY A 334 -11.37 -4.03 3.31
CA GLY A 334 -12.15 -5.25 3.52
C GLY A 334 -13.60 -5.07 3.08
N ASP A 335 -14.30 -6.18 2.92
CA ASP A 335 -15.74 -6.24 2.76
C ASP A 335 -16.45 -5.86 4.07
N PRO A 336 -17.26 -4.78 4.10
CA PRO A 336 -17.97 -4.33 5.30
C PRO A 336 -18.91 -5.36 5.91
N TYR A 337 -19.31 -6.39 5.15
CA TYR A 337 -20.23 -7.45 5.55
C TYR A 337 -19.50 -8.77 5.82
N ALA A 338 -18.16 -8.78 5.86
CA ALA A 338 -17.39 -9.97 6.15
C ALA A 338 -17.72 -10.51 7.56
N GLU A 339 -18.02 -11.81 7.64
CA GLU A 339 -18.24 -12.50 8.91
C GLU A 339 -16.93 -12.79 9.65
N LYS A 340 -15.81 -12.78 8.92
CA LYS A 340 -14.45 -12.96 9.45
C LYS A 340 -13.49 -12.01 8.73
N ILE A 341 -12.64 -11.36 9.52
CA ILE A 341 -11.56 -10.49 9.05
C ILE A 341 -10.22 -10.96 9.62
N LEU A 342 -9.14 -10.46 9.03
CA LEU A 342 -7.77 -10.58 9.53
C LEU A 342 -7.23 -9.16 9.76
N ASP A 343 -6.70 -8.93 10.95
CA ASP A 343 -6.12 -7.65 11.37
C ASP A 343 -4.60 -7.78 11.53
N PRO A 344 -3.81 -7.03 10.73
CA PRO A 344 -2.35 -7.14 10.77
C PRO A 344 -1.73 -6.71 12.10
N ASN A 345 -2.41 -5.87 12.88
CA ASN A 345 -1.90 -5.30 14.12
C ASN A 345 -2.32 -6.10 15.35
N ASN A 346 -3.43 -6.83 15.25
CA ASN A 346 -4.14 -7.39 16.40
C ASN A 346 -4.15 -8.91 16.43
N ASP A 347 -4.11 -9.58 15.26
CA ASP A 347 -4.20 -11.06 15.18
C ASP A 347 -3.04 -11.76 15.89
N SER A 348 -1.86 -11.14 15.99
CA SER A 348 -0.69 -11.73 16.66
C SER A 348 -0.89 -11.97 18.16
N PHE A 349 -1.90 -11.35 18.76
CA PHE A 349 -2.24 -11.54 20.18
C PHE A 349 -3.28 -12.65 20.41
N ILE A 350 -3.85 -13.21 19.33
CA ILE A 350 -4.85 -14.29 19.42
C ILE A 350 -4.11 -15.62 19.52
N THR A 351 -4.21 -16.27 20.67
CA THR A 351 -3.53 -17.55 20.90
C THR A 351 -4.29 -18.72 20.26
N PRO A 352 -3.59 -19.82 19.90
CA PRO A 352 -4.26 -21.04 19.47
C PRO A 352 -5.20 -21.67 20.51
N ALA A 353 -5.07 -21.32 21.79
CA ALA A 353 -6.01 -21.76 22.82
C ALA A 353 -7.37 -21.04 22.69
N THR A 354 -7.34 -19.76 22.29
CA THR A 354 -8.53 -18.93 22.04
C THR A 354 -9.17 -19.23 20.69
N TYR A 355 -8.35 -19.30 19.63
CA TYR A 355 -8.80 -19.59 18.27
C TYR A 355 -7.80 -20.54 17.57
N PRO A 356 -8.03 -21.86 17.65
CA PRO A 356 -7.16 -22.83 16.98
C PRO A 356 -7.17 -22.64 15.46
N GLY A 357 -5.98 -22.61 14.85
CA GLY A 357 -5.87 -22.53 13.39
C GLY A 357 -6.31 -21.20 12.79
N LEU A 358 -6.14 -20.08 13.51
CA LEU A 358 -6.33 -18.75 12.95
C LEU A 358 -5.52 -18.62 11.64
N LYS A 359 -6.20 -18.23 10.57
CA LYS A 359 -5.56 -18.01 9.28
C LYS A 359 -4.57 -16.86 9.41
N ALA A 360 -3.34 -17.07 8.92
CA ALA A 360 -2.32 -16.04 8.96
C ALA A 360 -2.71 -14.84 8.08
N TYR A 361 -2.44 -13.63 8.58
CA TYR A 361 -2.57 -12.42 7.79
C TYR A 361 -1.65 -12.48 6.55
N PRO A 362 -2.14 -12.15 5.34
CA PRO A 362 -1.38 -12.26 4.10
C PRO A 362 -0.23 -11.26 4.05
N ALA A 363 0.99 -11.75 3.83
CA ALA A 363 2.20 -10.93 3.75
C ALA A 363 2.10 -9.87 2.63
N GLY A 364 2.66 -8.67 2.90
CA GLY A 364 2.70 -7.57 1.95
C GLY A 364 1.38 -6.80 1.78
N GLN A 365 0.33 -7.18 2.51
CA GLN A 365 -0.93 -6.43 2.54
C GLN A 365 -0.98 -5.43 3.69
N SER A 366 -1.86 -4.45 3.57
CA SER A 366 -2.12 -3.44 4.59
C SER A 366 -3.62 -3.22 4.77
N GLY A 367 -4.00 -2.75 5.96
CA GLY A 367 -5.40 -2.59 6.34
C GLY A 367 -6.07 -3.93 6.67
N ILE A 368 -7.38 -3.88 6.90
CA ILE A 368 -8.17 -5.08 7.23
C ILE A 368 -8.40 -5.92 5.98
N VAL A 369 -8.28 -7.24 6.14
CA VAL A 369 -8.47 -8.24 5.08
C VAL A 369 -9.70 -9.07 5.40
N SER A 370 -10.60 -9.28 4.43
CA SER A 370 -11.78 -10.11 4.62
C SER A 370 -11.50 -11.56 4.28
N VAL A 371 -12.23 -12.47 4.93
CA VAL A 371 -12.19 -13.90 4.65
C VAL A 371 -13.54 -14.35 4.12
N LEU A 372 -13.52 -15.10 3.01
CA LEU A 372 -14.67 -15.88 2.56
C LEU A 372 -14.35 -17.37 2.65
N GLN A 373 -15.37 -18.18 2.93
CA GLN A 373 -15.26 -19.64 2.97
C GLN A 373 -16.55 -20.25 2.44
N THR A 374 -16.49 -20.90 1.27
CA THR A 374 -17.63 -21.69 0.80
C THR A 374 -17.76 -22.95 1.66
N ASN A 375 -18.97 -23.49 1.80
CA ASN A 375 -19.23 -24.67 2.65
C ASN A 375 -18.61 -24.57 4.08
N PRO A 376 -18.84 -23.49 4.83
CA PRO A 376 -18.29 -23.37 6.17
C PRO A 376 -18.90 -24.45 7.08
N PRO A 377 -18.20 -24.89 8.14
CA PRO A 377 -18.75 -25.85 9.10
C PRO A 377 -20.07 -25.33 9.71
N GLY A 378 -21.17 -26.07 9.50
CA GLY A 378 -22.46 -25.72 10.07
C GLY A 378 -22.48 -25.92 11.59
N TYR A 379 -23.18 -25.05 12.31
CA TYR A 379 -23.46 -25.25 13.74
C TYR A 379 -24.75 -26.06 13.92
N THR A 380 -24.65 -27.21 14.60
CA THR A 380 -25.83 -28.03 14.94
C THR A 380 -26.40 -27.57 16.28
N TRP A 381 -27.57 -26.93 16.24
CA TRP A 381 -28.26 -26.47 17.44
C TRP A 381 -28.78 -27.64 18.30
N ASN A 382 -28.35 -27.69 19.56
CA ASN A 382 -28.83 -28.68 20.52
C ASN A 382 -30.22 -28.33 21.09
N VAL A 383 -30.55 -27.03 21.17
CA VAL A 383 -31.80 -26.54 21.72
C VAL A 383 -32.57 -25.80 20.63
N ASN A 384 -33.50 -26.51 19.97
CA ASN A 384 -34.26 -25.98 18.83
C ASN A 384 -35.55 -25.26 19.22
N ASN A 385 -35.94 -25.34 20.50
CA ASN A 385 -37.20 -24.83 21.02
C ASN A 385 -36.99 -23.91 22.24
N PHE A 386 -35.86 -23.18 22.27
CA PHE A 386 -35.52 -22.29 23.38
C PHE A 386 -36.68 -21.35 23.72
N GLN A 387 -37.15 -21.40 24.96
CA GLN A 387 -38.16 -20.49 25.49
C GLN A 387 -37.47 -19.44 26.35
N ARG A 388 -37.45 -18.19 25.86
CA ARG A 388 -36.92 -17.08 26.64
C ARG A 388 -37.77 -16.84 27.90
N PRO A 389 -37.18 -16.39 29.03
CA PRO A 389 -37.95 -15.98 30.20
C PRO A 389 -38.97 -14.87 29.87
N ASP A 390 -40.04 -14.78 30.66
CA ASP A 390 -40.97 -13.65 30.62
C ASP A 390 -40.20 -12.35 30.89
N LYS A 391 -40.40 -11.31 30.06
CA LYS A 391 -39.70 -10.03 30.18
C LYS A 391 -39.86 -9.40 31.56
N ARG A 392 -40.98 -9.63 32.25
CA ARG A 392 -41.28 -9.13 33.60
C ARG A 392 -40.47 -9.82 34.69
N ASN A 393 -39.88 -10.97 34.38
CA ASN A 393 -39.13 -11.81 35.32
C ASN A 393 -37.63 -11.80 35.03
N LEU A 394 -37.15 -10.93 34.12
CA LEU A 394 -35.73 -10.86 33.77
C LEU A 394 -34.91 -10.33 34.95
N VAL A 395 -33.88 -11.08 35.31
CA VAL A 395 -32.78 -10.66 36.17
C VAL A 395 -31.54 -10.69 35.28
N ILE A 396 -31.15 -9.52 34.79
CA ILE A 396 -30.12 -9.34 33.77
C ILE A 396 -28.78 -9.09 34.44
N TYR A 397 -27.75 -9.79 33.98
CA TYR A 397 -26.36 -9.52 34.32
C TYR A 397 -25.63 -8.96 33.09
N GLU A 398 -25.20 -7.70 33.16
CA GLU A 398 -24.37 -7.11 32.11
C GLU A 398 -22.91 -7.56 32.28
N LEU A 399 -22.29 -8.00 31.18
CA LEU A 399 -20.98 -8.67 31.21
C LEU A 399 -20.08 -8.20 30.08
N LEU A 400 -18.87 -7.79 30.45
CA LEU A 400 -17.74 -7.64 29.53
C LEU A 400 -16.88 -8.91 29.59
N LEU A 401 -16.76 -9.63 28.47
CA LEU A 401 -16.05 -10.92 28.43
C LEU A 401 -14.61 -10.79 28.94
N ARG A 402 -13.90 -9.77 28.45
CA ARG A 402 -12.51 -9.48 28.81
C ARG A 402 -12.34 -9.33 30.32
N ASP A 403 -13.15 -8.49 30.97
CA ASP A 403 -12.96 -8.20 32.40
C ASP A 403 -13.50 -9.33 33.29
N PHE A 404 -14.50 -10.07 32.82
CA PHE A 404 -15.12 -11.14 33.62
C PHE A 404 -14.26 -12.42 33.67
N ILE A 405 -13.61 -12.78 32.57
CA ILE A 405 -12.84 -14.03 32.45
C ILE A 405 -11.40 -13.70 32.09
N ALA A 406 -10.43 -13.99 32.97
CA ALA A 406 -9.01 -13.73 32.71
C ALA A 406 -8.45 -14.39 31.42
N ALA A 407 -9.08 -15.46 30.93
CA ALA A 407 -8.71 -16.12 29.68
C ALA A 407 -9.24 -15.40 28.41
N HIS A 408 -10.18 -14.46 28.56
CA HIS A 408 -10.79 -13.67 27.50
C HIS A 408 -11.45 -14.50 26.37
N ASP A 409 -12.03 -15.67 26.68
CA ASP A 409 -12.59 -16.58 25.67
C ASP A 409 -14.02 -17.08 25.99
N TRP A 410 -14.73 -17.44 24.91
CA TRP A 410 -16.13 -17.87 24.96
C TRP A 410 -16.33 -19.24 25.62
N GLN A 411 -15.34 -20.13 25.51
CA GLN A 411 -15.43 -21.49 26.03
C GLN A 411 -15.44 -21.46 27.56
N THR A 412 -14.52 -20.70 28.16
CA THR A 412 -14.44 -20.47 29.59
C THR A 412 -15.70 -19.78 30.10
N LEU A 413 -16.23 -18.76 29.40
CA LEU A 413 -17.51 -18.14 29.78
C LEU A 413 -18.64 -19.18 29.83
N LYS A 414 -18.73 -20.06 28.82
CA LYS A 414 -19.73 -21.14 28.78
C LYS A 414 -19.61 -22.08 29.98
N ASP A 415 -18.39 -22.38 30.41
CA ASP A 415 -18.15 -23.26 31.55
C ASP A 415 -18.52 -22.59 32.90
N THR A 416 -18.62 -21.26 32.93
CA THR A 416 -19.08 -20.50 34.12
C THR A 416 -20.61 -20.36 34.26
N ILE A 417 -21.43 -20.90 33.36
CA ILE A 417 -22.89 -20.67 33.37
C ILE A 417 -23.57 -21.05 34.71
N ASN A 418 -23.06 -22.04 35.43
CA ASN A 418 -23.56 -22.42 36.76
C ASN A 418 -23.40 -21.30 37.81
N HIS A 419 -22.39 -20.43 37.69
CA HIS A 419 -22.20 -19.28 38.57
C HIS A 419 -23.39 -18.31 38.50
N PHE A 420 -23.80 -17.94 37.27
CA PHE A 420 -24.97 -17.06 37.05
C PHE A 420 -26.27 -17.69 37.57
N LYS A 421 -26.43 -19.00 37.34
CA LYS A 421 -27.59 -19.74 37.83
C LYS A 421 -27.69 -19.71 39.37
N ASN A 422 -26.57 -19.90 40.06
CA ASN A 422 -26.52 -19.86 41.53
C ASN A 422 -26.79 -18.45 42.08
N MET A 423 -26.42 -17.41 41.33
CA MET A 423 -26.72 -16.01 41.65
C MET A 423 -28.21 -15.67 41.44
N GLY A 424 -28.97 -16.50 40.71
CA GLY A 424 -30.37 -16.25 40.34
C GLY A 424 -30.54 -15.41 39.07
N VAL A 425 -29.46 -15.16 38.33
CA VAL A 425 -29.50 -14.50 37.01
C VAL A 425 -30.14 -15.43 35.99
N ASN A 426 -31.00 -14.89 35.12
CA ASN A 426 -31.67 -15.67 34.06
C ASN A 426 -31.49 -15.07 32.65
N ALA A 427 -30.75 -13.97 32.52
CA ALA A 427 -30.32 -13.41 31.25
C ALA A 427 -28.95 -12.75 31.40
N ILE A 428 -28.08 -12.95 30.41
CA ILE A 428 -26.78 -12.27 30.32
C ILE A 428 -26.87 -11.25 29.18
N GLN A 429 -26.56 -9.99 29.48
CA GLN A 429 -26.36 -8.95 28.49
C GLN A 429 -24.87 -8.83 28.23
N LEU A 430 -24.42 -9.33 27.08
CA LEU A 430 -23.04 -9.13 26.67
C LEU A 430 -22.84 -7.69 26.21
N MET A 431 -21.79 -7.05 26.68
CA MET A 431 -21.26 -5.83 26.07
C MET A 431 -20.84 -6.12 24.60
N PRO A 432 -20.66 -5.09 23.74
CA PRO A 432 -20.49 -5.26 22.30
C PRO A 432 -19.54 -6.38 21.86
N LEU A 433 -19.98 -7.14 20.86
CA LEU A 433 -19.32 -8.34 20.33
C LEU A 433 -18.78 -8.17 18.91
N ASN A 434 -19.17 -7.08 18.27
CA ASN A 434 -18.75 -6.75 16.91
C ASN A 434 -17.27 -6.39 16.92
N GLU A 435 -16.58 -6.58 15.80
CA GLU A 435 -15.21 -6.12 15.63
C GLU A 435 -15.12 -4.60 15.90
N PHE A 436 -14.09 -4.17 16.61
CA PHE A 436 -13.89 -2.77 17.00
C PHE A 436 -12.40 -2.42 17.06
N ASP A 437 -12.09 -1.15 16.85
CA ASP A 437 -10.69 -0.70 16.85
C ASP A 437 -10.09 -0.69 18.26
N GLY A 438 -8.86 -1.21 18.39
CA GLY A 438 -7.98 -0.99 19.55
C GLY A 438 -7.81 -2.15 20.53
N ASN A 439 -8.47 -3.30 20.32
CA ASN A 439 -8.41 -4.55 21.14
C ASN A 439 -8.73 -4.44 22.65
N GLU A 440 -8.58 -3.27 23.26
CA GLU A 440 -8.84 -3.01 24.67
C GLU A 440 -9.81 -1.83 24.80
N SER A 441 -11.10 -2.14 24.69
CA SER A 441 -12.21 -1.18 24.75
C SER A 441 -13.42 -1.83 25.43
N TRP A 442 -14.43 -1.03 25.77
CA TRP A 442 -15.77 -1.54 26.04
C TRP A 442 -16.49 -2.03 24.77
N GLY A 443 -15.96 -1.72 23.58
CA GLY A 443 -16.44 -2.22 22.29
C GLY A 443 -17.54 -1.37 21.62
N TYR A 444 -17.91 -0.22 22.20
CA TYR A 444 -18.88 0.72 21.63
C TYR A 444 -18.28 1.60 20.50
N ASN A 445 -17.45 1.01 19.66
CA ASN A 445 -16.80 1.63 18.51
C ASN A 445 -16.64 0.62 17.35
N PRO A 446 -17.76 0.02 16.87
CA PRO A 446 -17.71 -1.07 15.91
C PRO A 446 -17.09 -0.63 14.58
N SER A 447 -16.18 -1.45 14.06
CA SER A 447 -15.55 -1.29 12.74
C SER A 447 -16.18 -2.22 11.69
N TYR A 448 -16.69 -3.38 12.11
CA TYR A 448 -17.49 -4.28 11.26
C TYR A 448 -18.78 -4.67 11.96
N PHE A 449 -19.83 -4.87 11.16
CA PHE A 449 -21.09 -5.43 11.64
C PHE A 449 -21.24 -6.81 11.00
N PRO A 450 -21.55 -7.86 11.77
CA PRO A 450 -21.88 -9.15 11.16
C PRO A 450 -23.05 -8.92 10.19
N GLY A 451 -22.85 -9.32 8.93
CA GLY A 451 -23.88 -9.21 7.91
C GLY A 451 -25.16 -9.88 8.41
N THR A 452 -26.29 -9.18 8.35
CA THR A 452 -27.57 -9.78 8.72
C THR A 452 -27.92 -10.80 7.64
N GLY A 453 -27.61 -12.08 7.91
CA GLY A 453 -28.01 -13.28 7.16
C GLY A 453 -29.38 -13.19 6.52
#